data_AF-A0A3M7KX11-F1
#
_entry.id   AF-A0A3M7KX11-F1
#
_cell.length_a   1.000
_cell.length_b   1.000
_cell.length_c   1.000
_cell.angle_alpha   90.00
_cell.angle_beta   90.00
_cell.angle_gamma   90.00
#
_symmetry.space_group_name_H-M   'P 1'
#
loop_
_entity.id
_entity.type
_entity.pdbx_description
1 polymer ?
#
loop_
_entity_poly.entity_id
_entity_poly.type
_entity_poly.pdbx_seq_one_letter_code
_entity_poly.pdbx_strand_id
1 'polypeptide(L)'
;MRRLQTTYWLEPAGSHGLVDHGDITPGSIHNPAVLQDGKEEYMYLSAVAFVKQASPPGQGKGTVKKGHLAETSPMLNDISGLPSWTRVNAGMIKMYQAEVLSRLPIMQHFLTGNLLPFQQAA
;
A
#
# COMPACT_ATOMS: atom_id res chain seq x y z
N MET A 1 -2.27 14.28 2.72
CA MET A 1 -2.84 12.97 3.10
C MET A 1 -2.18 12.33 4.32
N ARG A 2 -0.85 12.14 4.39
CA ARG A 2 -0.17 11.49 5.54
C ARG A 2 -0.47 12.12 6.92
N ARG A 3 -0.52 13.45 7.00
CA ARG A 3 -0.89 14.19 8.22
C ARG A 3 -2.32 13.87 8.67
N LEU A 4 -3.25 13.74 7.73
CA LEU A 4 -4.63 13.31 8.00
C LEU A 4 -4.70 11.82 8.36
N GLN A 5 -3.90 10.95 7.74
CA GLN A 5 -3.83 9.51 8.08
C GLN A 5 -3.30 9.28 9.50
N THR A 6 -2.32 10.06 9.96
CA THR A 6 -1.85 10.01 11.35
C THR A 6 -2.84 10.61 12.34
N THR A 7 -3.62 11.62 11.93
CA THR A 7 -4.66 12.21 12.79
C THR A 7 -5.93 11.35 12.85
N TYR A 8 -6.25 10.61 11.79
CA TYR A 8 -7.51 9.86 11.62
C TYR A 8 -7.34 8.34 11.40
N TRP A 9 -6.15 7.76 11.59
CA TRP A 9 -5.90 6.31 11.52
C TRP A 9 -6.30 5.62 10.21
N LEU A 10 -5.89 6.17 9.06
CA LEU A 10 -6.22 5.63 7.73
C LEU A 10 -5.03 4.86 7.11
N GLU A 11 -5.29 3.72 6.48
CA GLU A 11 -4.26 2.85 5.89
C GLU A 11 -3.74 3.39 4.53
N PRO A 12 -2.44 3.20 4.19
CA PRO A 12 -1.87 3.64 2.91
C PRO A 12 -2.02 2.60 1.78
N ALA A 13 -2.13 3.06 0.53
CA ALA A 13 -2.13 2.23 -0.67
C ALA A 13 -1.26 2.84 -1.80
N GLY A 14 -0.44 2.02 -2.47
CA GLY A 14 0.31 2.40 -3.67
C GLY A 14 1.67 1.69 -3.81
N SER A 15 2.00 1.22 -5.01
CA SER A 15 3.17 0.33 -5.26
C SER A 15 3.98 0.59 -6.53
N HIS A 16 3.61 1.63 -7.30
CA HIS A 16 3.96 1.77 -8.72
C HIS A 16 5.45 2.09 -9.03
N GLY A 17 6.31 2.29 -8.03
CA GLY A 17 7.70 2.75 -8.22
C GLY A 17 8.77 1.65 -8.25
N LEU A 18 8.43 0.38 -8.01
CA LEU A 18 9.43 -0.70 -7.77
C LEU A 18 9.65 -1.63 -8.98
N VAL A 19 9.27 -1.24 -10.19
CA VAL A 19 9.15 -2.19 -11.32
C VAL A 19 10.50 -2.59 -11.96
N ASP A 20 11.65 -2.00 -11.63
CA ASP A 20 12.88 -2.21 -12.44
C ASP A 20 14.24 -2.26 -11.69
N HIS A 21 14.29 -2.60 -10.40
CA HIS A 21 15.56 -2.81 -9.68
C HIS A 21 15.82 -4.30 -9.36
N GLY A 22 17.02 -4.79 -9.71
CA GLY A 22 17.43 -6.19 -9.55
C GLY A 22 17.72 -6.66 -8.12
N ASP A 23 17.94 -5.74 -7.17
CA ASP A 23 18.44 -6.09 -5.82
C ASP A 23 17.35 -6.11 -4.73
N ILE A 24 16.22 -5.44 -4.94
CA ILE A 24 15.12 -5.38 -3.97
C ILE A 24 14.02 -6.32 -4.45
N THR A 25 13.82 -7.42 -3.75
CA THR A 25 12.71 -8.36 -4.02
C THR A 25 11.49 -8.02 -3.18
N PRO A 26 10.28 -8.50 -3.52
CA PRO A 26 9.10 -8.37 -2.67
C PRO A 26 9.31 -8.86 -1.22
N GLY A 27 10.16 -9.87 -1.01
CA GLY A 27 10.51 -10.36 0.31
C GLY A 27 11.37 -9.40 1.13
N SER A 28 12.11 -8.50 0.47
CA SER A 28 13.00 -7.53 1.13
C SER A 28 12.24 -6.52 2.01
N ILE A 29 10.91 -6.44 1.91
CA ILE A 29 10.08 -5.60 2.80
C ILE A 29 10.14 -6.04 4.27
N HIS A 30 10.60 -7.26 4.56
CA HIS A 30 10.80 -7.73 5.93
C HIS A 30 12.04 -7.12 6.58
N ASN A 31 13.01 -6.69 5.79
CA ASN A 31 14.24 -6.09 6.27
C ASN A 31 14.05 -4.60 6.62
N PRO A 32 14.24 -4.19 7.88
CA PRO A 32 14.07 -2.80 8.30
C PRO A 32 15.10 -1.85 7.67
N ALA A 33 16.30 -2.31 7.31
CA ALA A 33 17.31 -1.47 6.65
C ALA A 33 16.85 -1.06 5.24
N VAL A 34 16.41 -2.05 4.44
CA VAL A 34 15.85 -1.81 3.08
C VAL A 34 14.66 -0.86 3.12
N LEU A 35 13.81 -0.97 4.15
CA LEU A 35 12.69 -0.05 4.33
C LEU A 35 13.13 1.36 4.70
N GLN A 36 14.15 1.54 5.54
CA GLN A 36 14.62 2.88 5.92
C GLN A 36 15.33 3.57 4.76
N ASP A 37 16.14 2.83 4.01
CA ASP A 37 16.91 3.35 2.89
C ASP A 37 16.00 3.66 1.68
N GLY A 38 15.03 2.77 1.40
CA GLY A 38 14.15 2.89 0.25
C GLY A 38 12.87 3.70 0.46
N LYS A 39 12.56 4.20 1.68
CA LYS A 39 11.28 4.91 1.97
C LYS A 39 11.12 6.25 1.25
N GLU A 40 12.23 6.89 0.89
CA GLU A 40 12.24 8.22 0.25
C GLU A 40 12.07 8.09 -1.26
N GLU A 41 12.61 7.01 -1.83
CA GLU A 41 12.63 6.75 -3.26
C GLU A 41 11.39 5.96 -3.72
N TYR A 42 10.92 5.00 -2.91
CA TYR A 42 9.86 4.08 -3.31
C TYR A 42 8.60 4.24 -2.45
N MET A 43 7.50 4.64 -3.09
CA MET A 43 6.20 4.80 -2.42
C MET A 43 5.74 3.53 -1.70
N TYR A 44 5.98 2.34 -2.28
CA TYR A 44 5.60 1.08 -1.64
C TYR A 44 6.38 0.83 -0.35
N LEU A 45 7.70 1.03 -0.37
CA LEU A 45 8.54 0.87 0.81
C LEU A 45 8.21 1.94 1.84
N SER A 46 7.90 3.16 1.41
CA SER A 46 7.38 4.24 2.26
C SER A 46 6.08 3.84 2.97
N ALA A 47 5.15 3.22 2.25
CA ALA A 47 3.87 2.76 2.79
C ALA A 47 4.05 1.59 3.77
N VAL A 48 4.87 0.59 3.42
CA VAL A 48 5.16 -0.55 4.32
C VAL A 48 5.95 -0.08 5.55
N ALA A 49 6.92 0.82 5.36
CA ALA A 49 7.65 1.46 6.45
C ALA A 49 6.66 2.19 7.37
N PHE A 50 5.70 2.94 6.84
CA PHE A 50 4.66 3.60 7.64
C PHE A 50 3.78 2.59 8.39
N VAL A 51 3.33 1.52 7.75
CA VAL A 51 2.52 0.46 8.41
C VAL A 51 3.28 -0.18 9.57
N LYS A 52 4.59 -0.41 9.41
CA LYS A 52 5.47 -0.95 10.45
C LYS A 52 5.87 0.08 11.51
N GLN A 53 6.04 1.34 11.12
CA GLN A 53 6.59 2.44 11.93
C GLN A 53 5.53 3.41 12.43
N ALA A 54 4.23 3.14 12.34
CA ALA A 54 3.19 4.05 12.82
C ALA A 54 3.25 4.20 14.36
N SER A 55 4.23 4.99 14.80
CA SER A 55 4.39 5.76 16.01
C SER A 55 5.36 6.88 15.58
N PRO A 56 4.89 8.13 15.42
CA PRO A 56 5.75 9.24 15.00
C PRO A 56 6.91 9.48 16.00
N PRO A 57 8.10 9.91 15.56
CA PRO A 57 9.12 10.39 16.47
C PRO A 57 8.65 11.70 17.11
N GLY A 58 8.33 11.65 18.42
CA GLY A 58 8.05 12.84 19.24
C GLY A 58 6.70 12.91 19.95
N GLN A 59 5.78 11.95 19.77
CA GLN A 59 4.55 11.87 20.59
C GLN A 59 4.22 10.41 20.93
N GLY A 60 4.40 10.03 22.20
CA GLY A 60 3.75 8.87 22.81
C GLY A 60 4.16 7.48 22.28
N LYS A 61 4.81 6.69 23.13
CA LYS A 61 5.11 5.27 22.96
C LYS A 61 3.86 4.47 22.53
N GLY A 62 3.72 4.15 21.24
CA GLY A 62 2.62 3.31 20.76
C GLY A 62 2.78 2.91 19.31
N THR A 63 3.57 1.86 19.06
CA THR A 63 3.48 1.06 17.83
C THR A 63 2.00 0.75 17.58
N VAL A 64 1.40 1.28 16.51
CA VAL A 64 -0.01 1.00 16.15
C VAL A 64 -0.26 -0.50 16.00
N LYS A 65 0.78 -1.25 15.61
CA LYS A 65 0.77 -2.70 15.41
C LYS A 65 2.05 -3.28 16.04
N LYS A 66 2.01 -3.74 17.30
CA LYS A 66 3.09 -4.59 17.85
C LYS A 66 2.95 -5.98 17.23
N GLY A 67 3.91 -6.42 16.43
CA GLY A 67 3.91 -7.78 15.90
C GLY A 67 4.62 -7.89 14.56
N HIS A 68 4.80 -9.14 14.11
CA HIS A 68 5.31 -9.39 12.77
C HIS A 68 4.31 -8.89 11.71
N LEU A 69 4.80 -8.59 10.49
CA LEU A 69 3.93 -8.15 9.39
C LEU A 69 2.83 -9.19 9.10
N ALA A 70 3.12 -10.48 9.30
CA ALA A 70 2.16 -11.58 9.17
C ALA A 70 0.93 -11.44 10.10
N GLU A 71 1.12 -10.96 11.33
CA GLU A 71 0.05 -10.85 12.33
C GLU A 71 -0.78 -9.59 12.12
N THR A 72 -0.12 -8.54 11.66
CA THR A 72 -0.66 -7.18 11.68
C THR A 72 -1.17 -6.73 10.30
N SER A 73 -0.72 -7.39 9.24
CA SER A 73 -1.09 -7.15 7.83
C SER A 73 -0.85 -8.42 7.00
N PRO A 74 -1.65 -9.50 7.20
CA PRO A 74 -1.43 -10.80 6.56
C PRO A 74 -1.44 -10.73 5.03
N MET A 75 -2.31 -9.92 4.42
CA MET A 75 -2.34 -9.75 2.97
C MET A 75 -1.03 -9.13 2.41
N LEU A 76 -0.46 -8.14 3.10
CA LEU A 76 0.84 -7.56 2.73
C LEU A 76 1.97 -8.57 2.92
N ASN A 77 1.88 -9.42 3.94
CA ASN A 77 2.82 -10.50 4.17
C ASN A 77 2.74 -11.56 3.06
N ASP A 78 1.54 -11.94 2.62
CA ASP A 78 1.36 -12.97 1.59
C ASP A 78 1.89 -12.51 0.23
N ILE A 79 1.59 -11.28 -0.18
CA ILE A 79 2.09 -10.74 -1.46
C ILE A 79 3.61 -10.54 -1.47
N SER A 80 4.23 -10.42 -0.29
CA SER A 80 5.69 -10.35 -0.16
C SER A 80 6.39 -11.67 -0.53
N GLY A 81 5.66 -12.80 -0.49
CA GLY A 81 6.16 -14.10 -0.92
C GLY A 81 6.20 -14.29 -2.44
N LEU A 82 5.71 -13.33 -3.23
CA LEU A 82 5.76 -13.41 -4.68
C LEU A 82 7.18 -13.18 -5.21
N PRO A 83 7.59 -13.87 -6.28
CA PRO A 83 8.97 -13.85 -6.76
C PRO A 83 9.36 -12.56 -7.50
N SER A 84 8.41 -11.73 -7.93
CA SER A 84 8.72 -10.50 -8.67
C SER A 84 7.70 -9.38 -8.46
N TRP A 85 8.17 -8.13 -8.54
CA TRP A 85 7.31 -6.94 -8.46
C TRP A 85 6.30 -6.86 -9.60
N THR A 86 6.62 -7.41 -10.78
CA THR A 86 5.67 -7.50 -11.90
C THR A 86 4.43 -8.31 -11.51
N ARG A 87 4.59 -9.44 -10.79
CA ARG A 87 3.47 -10.26 -10.32
C ARG A 87 2.71 -9.55 -9.21
N VAL A 88 3.42 -8.90 -8.29
CA VAL A 88 2.81 -8.10 -7.22
C VAL A 88 1.93 -6.99 -7.84
N ASN A 89 2.46 -6.22 -8.80
CA ASN A 89 1.73 -5.15 -9.48
C ASN A 89 0.50 -5.68 -10.25
N ALA A 90 0.66 -6.76 -11.03
CA ALA A 90 -0.45 -7.37 -11.75
C ALA A 90 -1.56 -7.86 -10.79
N GLY A 91 -1.17 -8.44 -9.64
CA GLY A 91 -2.11 -8.86 -8.59
C GLY A 91 -2.84 -7.67 -7.95
N MET A 92 -2.11 -6.61 -7.60
CA MET A 92 -2.71 -5.40 -7.01
C MET A 92 -3.66 -4.69 -7.96
N ILE A 93 -3.38 -4.63 -9.26
CA ILE A 93 -4.29 -4.05 -10.25
C ILE A 93 -5.60 -4.86 -10.31
N LYS A 94 -5.52 -6.20 -10.37
CA LYS A 94 -6.69 -7.07 -10.36
C LYS A 94 -7.50 -6.91 -9.08
N MET A 95 -6.82 -6.86 -7.93
CA MET A 95 -7.46 -6.65 -6.64
C MET A 95 -8.13 -5.26 -6.58
N TYR A 96 -7.50 -4.20 -7.09
CA TYR A 96 -8.11 -2.88 -7.14
C TYR A 96 -9.38 -2.85 -8.00
N GLN A 97 -9.35 -3.51 -9.17
CA GLN A 97 -10.52 -3.64 -10.03
C GLN A 97 -11.68 -4.38 -9.33
N ALA A 98 -11.39 -5.49 -8.65
CA ALA A 98 -12.40 -6.33 -8.02
C ALA A 98 -12.91 -5.76 -6.68
N GLU A 99 -12.01 -5.28 -5.83
CA GLU A 99 -12.28 -4.89 -4.45
C GLU A 99 -12.53 -3.39 -4.26
N VAL A 100 -12.27 -2.56 -5.27
CA VAL A 100 -12.56 -1.12 -5.23
C VAL A 100 -13.53 -0.77 -6.34
N LEU A 101 -13.13 -0.90 -7.60
CA LEU A 101 -13.91 -0.41 -8.75
C LEU A 101 -15.18 -1.23 -9.02
N SER A 102 -15.24 -2.48 -8.57
CA SER A 102 -16.41 -3.36 -8.76
C SER A 102 -17.25 -3.50 -7.48
N ARG A 103 -16.93 -2.77 -6.41
CA ARG A 103 -17.70 -2.79 -5.16
C ARG A 103 -18.67 -1.62 -5.12
N LEU A 104 -19.97 -1.92 -5.21
CA LEU A 104 -21.03 -0.90 -5.13
C LEU A 104 -20.94 0.00 -3.89
N PRO A 105 -20.69 -0.50 -2.66
CA PRO A 105 -20.58 0.36 -1.49
C PRO A 105 -19.48 1.43 -1.58
N ILE A 106 -18.46 1.19 -2.41
CA ILE A 106 -17.35 2.13 -2.66
C ILE A 106 -17.72 3.04 -3.83
N MET A 107 -18.07 2.44 -4.97
CA MET A 107 -18.29 3.18 -6.21
C MET A 107 -19.59 4.00 -6.24
N GLN A 108 -20.54 3.76 -5.34
CA GLN A 108 -21.74 4.59 -5.21
C GLN A 108 -21.43 6.07 -4.91
N HIS A 109 -20.23 6.35 -4.38
CA HIS A 109 -19.77 7.71 -4.07
C HIS A 109 -18.86 8.29 -5.16
N PHE A 110 -18.64 7.57 -6.27
CA PHE A 110 -17.83 8.04 -7.38
C PHE A 110 -18.60 9.10 -8.18
N LEU A 111 -18.05 10.31 -8.26
CA LEU A 111 -18.70 11.42 -8.95
C LEU A 111 -18.40 11.37 -10.45
N THR A 112 -19.45 11.28 -11.25
CA THR A 112 -19.38 11.38 -12.70
C THR A 112 -19.86 12.75 -13.17
N GLY A 113 -19.26 13.27 -14.23
CA GLY A 113 -19.58 14.57 -14.78
C GLY A 113 -19.02 14.72 -16.18
N ASN A 114 -18.82 15.95 -16.65
CA ASN A 114 -18.41 16.17 -18.04
C ASN A 114 -17.00 15.61 -18.37
N LEU A 115 -16.09 15.61 -17.39
CA LEU A 115 -14.73 15.05 -17.58
C LEU A 115 -14.69 13.52 -17.50
N LEU A 116 -15.60 12.93 -16.72
CA LEU A 116 -15.70 11.49 -16.49
C LEU A 116 -17.17 11.10 -16.68
N PRO A 117 -17.63 10.97 -17.93
CA PRO A 117 -19.04 10.71 -18.22
C PRO A 117 -19.41 9.28 -17.83
N PHE A 118 -20.62 9.10 -17.31
CA PHE A 118 -21.18 7.78 -17.04
C PHE A 118 -21.78 7.20 -18.34
N GLN A 119 -20.91 6.72 -19.21
CA GLN A 119 -21.27 6.10 -20.48
C GLN A 119 -20.96 4.61 -20.47
N GLN A 120 -21.76 3.85 -21.22
CA GLN A 120 -21.46 2.44 -21.44
C GLN A 120 -20.13 2.33 -22.19
N ALA A 121 -19.21 1.52 -21.64
CA ALA A 121 -17.95 1.24 -22.32
C ALA A 121 -18.24 0.59 -23.68
N ALA A 122 -17.56 1.07 -24.73
CA ALA A 122 -17.64 0.54 -26.08
C ALA A 122 -17.03 -0.86 -26.19
#